data_AF-A0ABD2RSK5-F1
#
_entry.id   AF-A0ABD2RSK5-F1
#
_cell.length_a   1.000
_cell.length_b   1.000
_cell.length_c   1.000
_cell.angle_alpha   90.00
_cell.angle_beta   90.00
_cell.angle_gamma   90.00
#
_symmetry.space_group_name_H-M   'P 1'
#
loop_
_entity.id
_entity.type
_entity.pdbx_description
1 polymer ?
#
loop_
_entity_poly.entity_id
_entity_poly.type
_entity_poly.pdbx_seq_one_letter_code
_entity_poly.pdbx_strand_id
1 'polypeptide(L)'
;MSVMYNDLFSSLISDIKSYNGKDPLLPWLRGIKKMKESLPPQLLKEKLPRFLQKCAQTFETDRRYANDMRYLRVWLQLMDYVHDPKSVLKTMESNRIGMKKSLFYQAYALYYEKIKKFEAAEKMYQLGVQKLAEPLDELHTSYEQFLHRMEQRKNKRIQITLTLAPAMGLAFDRDHDP
;
A
#
# COMPACT_ATOMS: atom_id res chain seq x y z
N MET A 1 -16.21 -25.49 17.02
CA MET A 1 -15.56 -24.34 16.35
C MET A 1 -14.03 -24.44 16.30
N SER A 2 -13.32 -24.62 17.41
CA SER A 2 -11.84 -24.73 17.42
C SER A 2 -11.29 -25.83 16.50
N VAL A 3 -11.88 -27.04 16.53
CA VAL A 3 -11.49 -28.19 15.69
C VAL A 3 -11.61 -27.86 14.19
N MET A 4 -12.74 -27.29 13.76
CA MET A 4 -12.98 -26.90 12.36
C MET A 4 -11.92 -25.92 11.82
N TYR A 5 -11.46 -24.97 12.63
CA TYR A 5 -10.41 -24.03 12.20
C TYR A 5 -9.03 -24.69 12.18
N ASN A 6 -8.75 -25.63 13.10
CA ASN A 6 -7.51 -26.41 13.05
C ASN A 6 -7.45 -27.29 11.80
N ASP A 7 -8.59 -27.89 11.41
CA ASP A 7 -8.70 -28.67 10.17
C ASP A 7 -8.48 -27.77 8.94
N LEU A 8 -9.04 -26.55 8.96
CA LEU A 8 -8.80 -25.54 7.93
C LEU A 8 -7.29 -25.23 7.81
N PHE A 9 -6.62 -24.85 8.90
CA PHE A 9 -5.20 -24.51 8.86
C PHE A 9 -4.33 -25.69 8.43
N SER A 10 -4.65 -26.89 8.88
CA SER A 10 -3.94 -28.12 8.50
C SER A 10 -4.12 -28.41 7.00
N SER A 11 -5.33 -28.25 6.47
CA SER A 11 -5.62 -28.34 5.04
C SER A 11 -4.81 -27.31 4.24
N LEU A 12 -4.75 -26.05 4.67
CA LEU A 12 -3.96 -25.02 3.97
C LEU A 12 -2.47 -25.36 3.89
N ILE A 13 -1.91 -25.86 5.00
CA ILE A 13 -0.50 -26.27 5.04
C ILE A 13 -0.26 -27.49 4.15
N SER A 14 -1.17 -28.46 4.16
CA SER A 14 -1.11 -29.64 3.29
C SER A 14 -1.17 -29.25 1.81
N ASP A 15 -2.09 -28.36 1.45
CA ASP A 15 -2.25 -27.86 0.08
C ASP A 15 -0.97 -27.17 -0.41
N ILE A 16 -0.29 -26.38 0.43
CA ILE A 16 0.99 -25.74 0.07
C ILE A 16 2.11 -26.77 -0.08
N LYS A 17 2.22 -27.73 0.84
CA LYS A 17 3.33 -28.72 0.85
C LYS A 17 3.23 -29.75 -0.26
N SER A 18 2.02 -30.18 -0.59
CA SER A 18 1.77 -31.22 -1.60
C SER A 18 1.65 -30.67 -3.02
N TYR A 19 1.64 -29.34 -3.18
CA TYR A 19 1.48 -28.71 -4.48
C TYR A 19 2.71 -28.94 -5.39
N ASN A 20 2.48 -29.55 -6.55
CA ASN A 20 3.48 -29.88 -7.57
C ASN A 20 3.27 -29.11 -8.89
N GLY A 21 2.41 -28.09 -8.89
CA GLY A 21 2.12 -27.27 -10.06
C GLY A 21 3.22 -26.24 -10.38
N LYS A 22 3.15 -25.66 -11.58
CA LYS A 22 4.16 -24.71 -12.10
C LYS A 22 4.17 -23.34 -11.39
N ASP A 23 3.08 -22.98 -10.72
CA ASP A 23 2.91 -21.73 -9.99
C ASP A 23 2.81 -21.96 -8.47
N PRO A 24 3.95 -22.07 -7.76
CA PRO A 24 4.00 -22.21 -6.30
C PRO A 24 3.29 -21.12 -5.50
N LEU A 25 3.04 -19.93 -6.04
CA LEU A 25 2.31 -18.87 -5.34
C LEU A 25 0.81 -19.18 -5.23
N LEU A 26 0.26 -19.93 -6.19
CA LEU A 26 -1.16 -20.26 -6.27
C LEU A 26 -1.77 -20.87 -4.99
N PRO A 27 -1.20 -21.90 -4.35
CA PRO A 27 -1.76 -22.45 -3.10
C PRO A 27 -1.82 -21.43 -1.96
N TRP A 28 -0.86 -20.49 -1.88
CA TRP A 28 -0.91 -19.40 -0.91
C TRP A 28 -2.06 -18.43 -1.17
N LEU A 29 -2.27 -18.04 -2.43
CA LEU A 29 -3.38 -17.14 -2.79
C LEU A 29 -4.73 -17.79 -2.49
N ARG A 30 -4.88 -19.09 -2.79
CA ARG A 30 -6.06 -19.87 -2.41
C ARG A 30 -6.25 -19.91 -0.91
N GLY A 31 -5.16 -20.08 -0.14
CA GLY A 31 -5.21 -20.05 1.31
C GLY A 31 -5.65 -18.71 1.88
N ILE A 32 -5.12 -17.59 1.37
CA ILE A 32 -5.55 -16.23 1.75
C ILE A 32 -7.05 -16.05 1.49
N LYS A 33 -7.54 -16.48 0.32
CA LYS A 33 -8.96 -16.42 -0.03
C LYS A 33 -9.81 -17.26 0.93
N LYS A 34 -9.46 -18.54 1.14
CA LYS A 34 -10.18 -19.46 2.02
C LYS A 34 -10.23 -18.95 3.46
N MET A 35 -9.14 -18.38 3.96
CA MET A 35 -9.11 -17.74 5.29
C MET A 35 -10.12 -16.58 5.37
N LYS A 36 -10.15 -15.68 4.38
CA LYS A 36 -11.09 -14.55 4.35
C LYS A 36 -12.55 -14.98 4.29
N GLU A 37 -12.84 -16.08 3.61
CA GLU A 37 -14.20 -16.60 3.42
C GLU A 37 -14.68 -17.44 4.61
N SER A 38 -13.77 -18.11 5.32
CA SER A 38 -14.13 -19.11 6.35
C SER A 38 -13.92 -18.64 7.79
N LEU A 39 -13.06 -17.65 8.04
CA LEU A 39 -12.74 -17.20 9.40
C LEU A 39 -13.60 -16.01 9.85
N PRO A 40 -14.04 -15.98 11.12
CA PRO A 40 -14.69 -14.79 11.68
C PRO A 40 -13.69 -13.62 11.77
N PRO A 41 -14.16 -12.36 11.72
CA PRO A 41 -13.29 -11.18 11.60
C PRO A 41 -12.18 -11.08 12.66
N GLN A 42 -12.49 -11.41 13.92
CA GLN A 42 -11.51 -11.36 15.01
C GLN A 42 -10.37 -12.36 14.77
N LEU A 43 -10.71 -13.63 14.50
CA LEU A 43 -9.72 -14.68 14.24
C LEU A 43 -8.95 -14.44 12.94
N LEU A 44 -9.62 -13.91 11.91
CA LEU A 44 -8.96 -13.53 10.66
C LEU A 44 -7.88 -12.46 10.91
N LYS A 45 -8.19 -11.43 11.69
CA LYS A 45 -7.25 -10.36 12.05
C LYS A 45 -6.03 -10.89 12.82
N GLU A 46 -6.21 -11.94 13.62
CA GLU A 46 -5.11 -12.58 14.36
C GLU A 46 -4.24 -13.49 13.48
N LYS A 47 -4.84 -14.26 12.57
CA LYS A 47 -4.14 -15.35 11.85
C LYS A 47 -3.63 -14.94 10.47
N LEU A 48 -4.37 -14.10 9.75
CA LEU A 48 -4.02 -13.70 8.39
C LEU A 48 -2.66 -12.98 8.27
N PRO A 49 -2.26 -12.08 9.20
CA PRO A 49 -0.98 -11.39 9.09
C PRO A 49 0.21 -12.35 9.02
N ARG A 50 0.20 -13.39 9.86
CA ARG A 50 1.27 -14.40 9.88
C ARG A 50 1.30 -15.22 8.58
N PHE A 51 0.13 -15.53 8.02
CA PHE A 51 0.03 -16.25 6.75
C PHE A 51 0.53 -15.40 5.57
N LEU A 52 0.15 -14.11 5.52
CA LEU A 52 0.66 -13.14 4.53
C LEU A 52 2.17 -12.98 4.63
N GLN A 53 2.72 -12.82 5.84
CA GLN A 53 4.15 -12.69 6.07
C GLN A 53 4.91 -13.93 5.59
N LYS A 54 4.41 -15.14 5.89
CA LYS A 54 5.06 -16.36 5.44
C LYS A 54 5.01 -16.51 3.92
N CYS A 55 3.90 -16.15 3.28
CA CYS A 55 3.79 -16.07 1.83
C CYS A 55 4.82 -15.10 1.24
N ALA A 56 4.89 -13.87 1.78
CA ALA A 56 5.83 -12.85 1.36
C ALA A 56 7.28 -13.35 1.43
N GLN A 57 7.70 -13.87 2.58
CA GLN A 57 9.07 -14.39 2.79
C GLN A 57 9.40 -15.59 1.89
N THR A 58 8.42 -16.45 1.58
CA THR A 58 8.65 -17.66 0.77
C THR A 58 9.09 -17.31 -0.66
N PHE A 59 8.62 -16.20 -1.22
CA PHE A 59 8.92 -15.79 -2.61
C PHE A 59 9.79 -14.54 -2.72
N GLU A 60 10.32 -14.03 -1.62
CA GLU A 60 11.04 -12.75 -1.55
C GLU A 60 12.24 -12.67 -2.50
N THR A 61 12.93 -13.80 -2.69
CA THR A 61 14.09 -13.92 -3.59
C THR A 61 13.74 -14.52 -4.95
N ASP A 62 12.49 -14.96 -5.16
CA ASP A 62 12.05 -15.58 -6.40
C ASP A 62 11.68 -14.52 -7.45
N ARG A 63 12.59 -14.32 -8.40
CA ARG A 63 12.46 -13.29 -9.44
C ARG A 63 11.26 -13.49 -10.37
N ARG A 64 10.67 -14.69 -10.43
CA ARG A 64 9.44 -14.95 -11.21
C ARG A 64 8.27 -14.11 -10.71
N TYR A 65 8.20 -13.87 -9.40
CA TYR A 65 7.08 -13.15 -8.77
C TYR A 65 7.38 -11.69 -8.46
N ALA A 66 8.63 -11.24 -8.64
CA ALA A 66 9.05 -9.89 -8.25
C ALA A 66 8.16 -8.77 -8.82
N ASN A 67 7.56 -8.96 -10.01
CA ASN A 67 6.59 -8.01 -10.58
C ASN A 67 5.22 -8.63 -10.88
N ASP A 68 4.90 -9.78 -10.26
CA ASP A 68 3.58 -10.41 -10.33
C ASP A 68 2.58 -9.62 -9.48
N MET A 69 1.44 -9.25 -10.07
CA MET A 69 0.40 -8.46 -9.39
C MET A 69 -0.17 -9.15 -8.15
N ARG A 70 -0.30 -10.47 -8.18
CA ARG A 70 -0.87 -11.25 -7.10
C ARG A 70 0.07 -11.23 -5.90
N TYR A 71 1.38 -11.35 -6.16
CA TYR A 71 2.39 -11.26 -5.10
C TYR A 71 2.51 -9.84 -4.54
N LEU A 72 2.46 -8.82 -5.39
CA LEU A 72 2.45 -7.43 -4.93
C LEU A 72 1.29 -7.16 -3.96
N ARG A 73 0.09 -7.66 -4.28
CA ARG A 73 -1.08 -7.53 -3.41
C ARG A 73 -0.92 -8.22 -2.05
N VAL A 74 -0.15 -9.31 -1.95
CA VAL A 74 0.17 -9.95 -0.66
C VAL A 74 0.96 -8.98 0.23
N TRP A 75 2.00 -8.35 -0.32
CA TRP A 75 2.81 -7.36 0.40
C TRP A 75 2.00 -6.14 0.83
N LEU A 76 1.21 -5.58 -0.09
CA LEU A 76 0.40 -4.40 0.23
C LEU A 76 -0.68 -4.71 1.25
N GLN A 77 -1.29 -5.89 1.19
CA GLN A 77 -2.25 -6.32 2.21
C GLN A 77 -1.58 -6.52 3.58
N LEU A 78 -0.32 -6.97 3.64
CA LEU A 78 0.41 -7.10 4.90
C LEU A 78 0.60 -5.75 5.61
N MET A 79 0.69 -4.64 4.85
CA MET A 79 0.83 -3.29 5.40
C MET A 79 -0.32 -2.89 6.33
N ASP A 80 -1.52 -3.43 6.12
CA ASP A 80 -2.70 -3.12 6.95
C ASP A 80 -2.64 -3.76 8.36
N TYR A 81 -1.69 -4.66 8.60
CA TYR A 81 -1.59 -5.44 9.83
C TYR A 81 -0.32 -5.20 10.64
N VAL A 82 0.68 -4.51 10.09
CA VAL A 82 1.95 -4.25 10.77
C VAL A 82 1.94 -2.90 11.47
N HIS A 83 2.73 -2.77 12.54
CA HIS A 83 2.91 -1.49 13.24
C HIS A 83 3.71 -0.47 12.43
N ASP A 84 4.68 -0.94 11.63
CA ASP A 84 5.48 -0.08 10.75
C ASP A 84 5.32 -0.47 9.27
N PRO A 85 4.30 0.05 8.56
CA PRO A 85 4.11 -0.17 7.13
C PRO A 85 5.30 0.31 6.27
N LYS A 86 6.10 1.25 6.77
CA LYS A 86 7.28 1.75 6.05
C LYS A 86 8.34 0.67 5.91
N SER A 87 8.53 -0.15 6.95
CA SER A 87 9.47 -1.27 6.91
C SER A 87 9.13 -2.23 5.77
N VAL A 88 7.84 -2.54 5.58
CA VAL A 88 7.34 -3.40 4.50
C VAL A 88 7.67 -2.80 3.12
N LEU A 89 7.36 -1.52 2.91
CA LEU A 89 7.68 -0.82 1.65
C LEU A 89 9.19 -0.78 1.37
N LYS A 90 10.01 -0.55 2.40
CA LYS A 90 11.48 -0.58 2.27
C LYS A 90 12.02 -1.97 1.93
N THR A 91 11.46 -3.03 2.53
CA THR A 91 11.82 -4.41 2.19
C THR A 91 11.48 -4.72 0.73
N MET A 92 10.30 -4.29 0.27
CA MET A 92 9.91 -4.44 -1.14
C MET A 92 10.88 -3.71 -2.07
N GLU A 93 11.23 -2.45 -1.75
CA GLU A 93 12.19 -1.66 -2.53
C GLU A 93 13.56 -2.33 -2.59
N SER A 94 14.09 -2.76 -1.42
CA SER A 94 15.42 -3.39 -1.31
C SER A 94 15.50 -4.69 -2.11
N ASN A 95 14.42 -5.47 -2.12
CA ASN A 95 14.32 -6.72 -2.87
C ASN A 95 13.85 -6.53 -4.32
N ARG A 96 13.58 -5.29 -4.75
CA ARG A 96 13.07 -4.94 -6.09
C ARG A 96 11.71 -5.59 -6.42
N ILE A 97 10.82 -5.65 -5.44
CA ILE A 97 9.46 -6.19 -5.55
C ILE A 97 8.52 -5.06 -5.97
N GLY A 98 7.80 -5.25 -7.07
CA GLY A 98 6.78 -4.34 -7.59
C GLY A 98 7.32 -3.12 -8.34
N MET A 99 8.63 -2.98 -8.50
CA MET A 99 9.23 -1.76 -9.08
C MET A 99 8.85 -1.50 -10.55
N LYS A 100 8.31 -2.48 -11.28
CA LYS A 100 7.75 -2.24 -12.63
C LYS A 100 6.25 -1.91 -12.62
N LYS A 101 5.65 -1.78 -11.45
CA LYS A 101 4.19 -1.74 -11.31
C LYS A 101 3.74 -0.46 -10.65
N SER A 102 2.79 0.23 -11.29
CA SER A 102 2.24 1.49 -10.83
C SER A 102 1.72 1.40 -9.39
N LEU A 103 1.05 0.29 -9.05
CA LEU A 103 0.50 0.02 -7.74
C LEU A 103 1.52 0.10 -6.60
N PHE A 104 2.80 -0.24 -6.83
CA PHE A 104 3.86 -0.08 -5.83
C PHE A 104 4.07 1.40 -5.48
N TYR A 105 4.23 2.23 -6.51
CA TYR A 105 4.44 3.67 -6.35
C TYR A 105 3.23 4.37 -5.75
N GLN A 106 2.02 3.99 -6.18
CA GLN A 106 0.77 4.50 -5.62
C GLN A 106 0.66 4.19 -4.11
N ALA A 107 0.94 2.94 -3.70
CA ALA A 107 0.89 2.55 -2.30
C ALA A 107 1.94 3.30 -1.45
N TYR A 108 3.14 3.48 -1.98
CA TYR A 108 4.21 4.22 -1.29
C TYR A 108 3.87 5.72 -1.18
N ALA A 109 3.33 6.31 -2.24
CA ALA A 109 2.85 7.70 -2.24
C ALA A 109 1.72 7.88 -1.22
N LEU A 110 0.74 6.98 -1.19
CA LEU A 110 -0.36 7.01 -0.25
C LEU A 110 0.11 6.88 1.20
N TYR A 111 1.12 6.05 1.48
CA TYR A 111 1.75 5.97 2.79
C TYR A 111 2.29 7.35 3.22
N TYR A 112 3.05 8.02 2.35
CA TYR A 112 3.58 9.35 2.65
C TYR A 112 2.49 10.42 2.78
N GLU A 113 1.43 10.36 1.96
CA GLU A 113 0.29 11.26 2.06
C GLU A 113 -0.42 11.12 3.42
N LYS A 114 -0.64 9.88 3.90
CA LYS A 114 -1.29 9.61 5.19
C LYS A 114 -0.54 10.23 6.38
N ILE A 115 0.80 10.23 6.33
CA ILE A 115 1.64 10.86 7.36
C ILE A 115 1.97 12.34 7.05
N LYS A 116 1.22 12.97 6.14
CA LYS A 116 1.33 14.38 5.74
C LYS A 116 2.70 14.78 5.16
N LYS A 117 3.47 13.83 4.64
CA LYS A 117 4.74 14.09 3.93
C LYS A 117 4.49 14.21 2.43
N PHE A 118 3.83 15.29 2.03
CA PHE A 118 3.32 15.47 0.66
C PHE A 118 4.42 15.53 -0.41
N GLU A 119 5.55 16.18 -0.13
CA GLU A 119 6.70 16.19 -1.06
C GLU A 119 7.26 14.78 -1.30
N ALA A 120 7.29 13.94 -0.26
CA ALA A 120 7.73 12.56 -0.40
C ALA A 120 6.71 11.71 -1.17
N ALA A 121 5.40 11.98 -0.99
CA ALA A 121 4.35 11.32 -1.77
C ALA A 121 4.46 11.67 -3.26
N GLU A 122 4.66 12.95 -3.58
CA GLU A 122 4.84 13.42 -4.96
C GLU A 122 6.08 12.79 -5.62
N LYS A 123 7.22 12.74 -4.91
CA LYS A 123 8.44 12.07 -5.39
C LYS A 123 8.21 10.60 -5.75
N MET A 124 7.32 9.90 -5.04
CA MET A 124 7.00 8.51 -5.38
C MET A 124 6.22 8.39 -6.70
N TYR A 125 5.27 9.30 -6.96
CA TYR A 125 4.58 9.34 -8.26
C TYR A 125 5.56 9.65 -9.40
N GLN A 126 6.37 10.68 -9.25
CA GLN A 126 7.39 11.07 -10.24
C GLN A 126 8.37 9.93 -10.52
N LEU A 127 8.83 9.22 -9.47
CA LEU A 127 9.69 8.06 -9.62
C LEU A 127 8.99 6.92 -10.38
N GLY A 128 7.70 6.68 -10.13
CA GLY A 128 6.92 5.68 -10.87
C GLY A 128 6.83 6.01 -12.36
N VAL A 129 6.60 7.28 -12.70
CA VAL A 129 6.57 7.77 -14.09
C VAL A 129 7.94 7.60 -14.75
N GLN A 130 9.01 8.01 -14.06
CA GLN A 130 10.40 7.84 -14.54
C GLN A 130 10.74 6.37 -14.81
N LYS A 131 10.18 5.45 -14.01
CA LYS A 131 10.40 4.01 -14.13
C LYS A 131 9.45 3.31 -15.12
N LEU A 132 8.58 4.07 -15.78
CA LEU A 132 7.57 3.56 -16.71
C LEU A 132 6.74 2.43 -16.06
N ALA A 133 6.33 2.65 -14.82
CA ALA A 133 5.64 1.63 -14.04
C ALA A 133 4.22 1.38 -14.57
N GLU A 134 3.92 0.13 -14.89
CA GLU A 134 2.66 -0.25 -15.55
C GLU A 134 1.56 -0.65 -14.56
N PRO A 135 0.28 -0.37 -14.86
CA PRO A 135 -0.20 0.45 -15.99
C PRO A 135 0.07 1.95 -15.78
N LEU A 136 0.59 2.63 -16.81
CA LEU A 136 1.02 4.04 -16.70
C LEU A 136 -0.18 4.99 -16.57
N ASP A 137 -1.27 4.68 -17.25
CA ASP A 137 -2.57 5.36 -17.17
C ASP A 137 -3.15 5.33 -15.75
N GLU A 138 -3.09 4.17 -15.07
CA GLU A 138 -3.48 4.06 -13.67
C GLU A 138 -2.59 4.92 -12.76
N LEU A 139 -1.28 4.97 -13.02
CA LEU A 139 -0.36 5.81 -12.27
C LEU A 139 -0.67 7.29 -12.44
N HIS A 140 -0.89 7.73 -13.68
CA HIS A 140 -1.23 9.12 -14.02
C HIS A 140 -2.54 9.53 -13.35
N THR A 141 -3.59 8.72 -13.50
CA THR A 141 -4.89 8.95 -12.86
C THR A 141 -4.75 9.11 -11.34
N SER A 142 -3.97 8.23 -10.71
CA SER A 142 -3.71 8.30 -9.26
C SER A 142 -2.94 9.56 -8.85
N TYR A 143 -1.96 9.97 -9.65
CA TYR A 143 -1.18 11.19 -9.42
C TYR A 143 -2.03 12.46 -9.56
N GLU A 144 -2.86 12.55 -10.60
CA GLU A 144 -3.82 13.65 -10.79
C GLU A 144 -4.77 13.79 -9.59
N GLN A 145 -5.31 12.66 -9.10
CA GLN A 145 -6.14 12.66 -7.90
C GLN A 145 -5.38 13.17 -6.67
N PHE A 146 -4.10 12.80 -6.52
CA PHE A 146 -3.25 13.33 -5.46
C PHE A 146 -3.07 14.85 -5.58
N LEU A 147 -2.78 15.36 -6.78
CA LEU A 147 -2.61 16.80 -7.03
C LEU A 147 -3.89 17.57 -6.75
N HIS A 148 -5.05 17.05 -7.16
CA HIS A 148 -6.34 17.65 -6.84
C HIS A 148 -6.56 17.74 -5.32
N ARG A 149 -6.22 16.69 -4.56
CA ARG A 149 -6.28 16.74 -3.09
C ARG A 149 -5.26 17.72 -2.49
N MET A 150 -4.12 17.98 -3.13
CA MET A 150 -3.16 19.00 -2.68
C MET A 150 -3.70 20.42 -2.88
N GLU A 151 -4.30 20.68 -4.03
CA GLU A 151 -4.91 21.97 -4.36
C GLU A 151 -6.03 22.32 -3.38
N GLN A 152 -6.95 21.38 -3.13
CA GLN A 152 -8.01 21.57 -2.13
C GLN A 152 -7.46 21.89 -0.74
N ARG A 153 -6.35 21.26 -0.34
CA ARG A 153 -5.68 21.53 0.96
C ARG A 153 -5.06 22.93 0.98
N LYS A 154 -4.42 23.37 -0.11
CA LYS A 154 -3.88 24.72 -0.24
C LYS A 154 -4.99 25.78 -0.12
N ASN A 155 -6.10 25.58 -0.83
CA ASN A 155 -7.24 26.50 -0.80
C ASN A 155 -7.86 26.61 0.60
N LYS A 156 -8.01 25.47 1.30
CA LYS A 156 -8.47 25.47 2.71
C LYS A 156 -7.50 26.20 3.64
N ARG A 157 -6.17 26.03 3.46
CA ARG A 157 -5.17 26.75 4.26
C ARG A 157 -5.24 28.26 4.03
N ILE A 158 -5.34 28.69 2.77
CA ILE A 158 -5.51 30.11 2.42
C ILE A 158 -6.77 30.67 3.06
N GLN A 159 -7.90 29.96 2.94
CA GLN A 159 -9.15 30.39 3.55
C GLN A 159 -9.04 30.54 5.08
N ILE A 160 -8.43 29.55 5.75
CA ILE A 160 -8.21 29.61 7.21
C ILE A 160 -7.31 30.80 7.58
N THR A 161 -6.20 30.99 6.86
CA THR A 161 -5.30 32.12 7.08
C THR A 161 -6.02 33.46 6.90
N LEU A 162 -6.83 33.61 5.85
CA LEU A 162 -7.63 34.82 5.60
C LEU A 162 -8.67 35.06 6.71
N THR A 163 -9.31 34.01 7.23
CA THR A 163 -10.29 34.14 8.33
C THR A 163 -9.65 34.46 9.68
N LEU A 164 -8.41 34.02 9.92
CA LEU A 164 -7.69 34.25 11.18
C LEU A 164 -6.83 35.53 11.14
N ALA A 165 -6.52 36.07 9.96
CA ALA A 165 -5.71 37.27 9.81
C ALA A 165 -6.22 38.48 10.62
N PRO A 166 -7.54 38.78 10.67
CA PRO A 166 -8.06 39.87 11.51
C PRO A 166 -7.86 39.63 13.02
N ALA A 167 -7.91 38.38 13.47
CA ALA A 167 -7.73 38.00 14.88
C ALA A 167 -6.25 37.96 15.32
N MET A 168 -5.32 37.85 14.37
CA MET A 168 -3.87 37.78 14.60
C MET A 168 -3.16 39.14 14.48
N GLY A 169 -3.89 40.23 14.20
CA GLY A 169 -3.30 41.57 14.05
C GLY A 169 -2.35 41.71 12.86
N LEU A 170 -2.38 40.77 11.91
CA LEU A 170 -1.58 40.85 10.68
C LEU A 170 -2.30 41.78 9.70
N ALA A 171 -1.99 43.07 9.79
CA ALA A 171 -2.36 44.03 8.76
C ALA A 171 -1.61 43.66 7.48
N PHE A 172 -2.32 43.19 6.45
CA PHE A 172 -1.83 43.37 5.10
C PHE A 172 -1.88 44.87 4.85
N ASP A 173 -0.72 45.53 4.94
CA ASP A 173 -0.54 46.88 4.46
C ASP A 173 -0.99 46.88 3.00
N ARG A 174 -2.18 47.43 2.78
CA ARG A 174 -2.58 47.93 1.49
C ARG A 174 -1.70 49.15 1.30
N ASP A 175 -0.56 48.96 0.63
CA ASP A 175 0.25 50.04 0.13
C ASP A 175 -0.67 51.03 -0.58
N HIS A 176 -0.84 52.16 0.09
CA HIS A 176 -1.47 53.35 -0.39
C HIS A 176 -0.39 54.04 -1.24
N ASP A 177 -0.64 54.04 -2.54
CA ASP A 177 -0.45 55.10 -3.55
C ASP A 177 0.43 56.32 -3.20
N PRO A 178 1.06 56.93 -4.21
CA PRO A 178 0.29 57.68 -5.22
C PRO A 178 0.64 57.39 -6.69
#